data_AF-A0A529SFB5-F1
#
_entry.id   AF-A0A529SFB5-F1
#
_cell.length_a   1.000
_cell.length_b   1.000
_cell.length_c   1.000
_cell.angle_alpha   90.00
_cell.angle_beta   90.00
_cell.angle_gamma   90.00
#
_symmetry.space_group_name_H-M   'P 1'
#
loop_
_entity.id
_entity.type
_entity.pdbx_description
1 polymer ?
#
loop_
_entity_poly.entity_id
_entity_poly.type
_entity_poly.pdbx_seq_one_letter_code
_entity_poly.pdbx_strand_id
1 'polypeptide(L)'
;GQPRGYDDWALTIHPDDLERARKDFDTAAATHGRYSSQYRLLLPDGTIRHVRTRAGFLQDAGDTPKMIGAEWDVTSDVLLNENLVRERQLSESKNAELETAKARIEHVALHDS
;
A
#
# COMPACT_ATOMS: atom_id res chain seq x y z
N GLY A 1 -7.79 15.41 23.55
CA GLY A 1 -7.74 13.97 23.25
C GLY A 1 -6.69 13.34 24.15
N GLN A 2 -6.89 12.10 24.61
CA GLN A 2 -5.84 11.40 25.33
C GLN A 2 -4.61 11.22 24.43
N PRO A 3 -3.38 11.29 24.98
CA PRO A 3 -2.17 11.02 24.21
C PRO A 3 -2.23 9.56 23.74
N ARG A 4 -2.14 9.35 22.42
CA ARG A 4 -1.99 8.02 21.85
C ARG A 4 -0.52 7.64 21.88
N GLY A 5 -0.24 6.44 22.39
CA GLY A 5 1.11 5.89 22.48
C GLY A 5 1.47 5.03 21.26
N TYR A 6 2.69 4.49 21.30
CA TYR A 6 3.19 3.54 20.30
C TYR A 6 2.31 2.29 20.19
N ASP A 7 1.80 1.76 21.32
CA ASP A 7 0.96 0.57 21.30
C ASP A 7 -0.41 0.82 20.63
N ASP A 8 -1.01 1.99 20.84
CA ASP A 8 -2.27 2.36 20.18
C ASP A 8 -2.11 2.39 18.66
N TRP A 9 -0.99 2.92 18.18
CA TRP A 9 -0.63 2.89 16.76
C TRP A 9 -0.47 1.46 16.26
N ALA A 10 0.36 0.66 16.93
CA ALA A 10 0.67 -0.71 16.53
C ALA A 10 -0.58 -1.62 16.49
N LEU A 11 -1.54 -1.41 17.40
CA LEU A 11 -2.79 -2.16 17.45
C LEU A 11 -3.73 -1.87 16.27
N THR A 12 -3.58 -0.72 15.60
CA THR A 12 -4.41 -0.35 14.45
C THR A 12 -3.85 -0.78 13.11
N ILE A 13 -2.59 -1.23 13.06
CA ILE A 13 -1.95 -1.68 11.82
C ILE A 13 -2.41 -3.10 11.48
N HIS A 14 -2.66 -3.34 10.20
CA HIS A 14 -2.97 -4.67 9.69
C HIS A 14 -1.84 -5.66 10.05
N PRO A 15 -2.14 -6.88 10.53
CA PRO A 15 -1.13 -7.82 11.02
C PRO A 15 0.05 -8.06 10.05
N ASP A 16 -0.25 -8.24 8.76
CA ASP A 16 0.77 -8.45 7.71
C ASP A 16 1.73 -7.27 7.51
N ASP A 17 1.33 -6.06 7.91
CA ASP A 17 2.15 -4.85 7.75
C ASP A 17 2.89 -4.47 9.04
N LEU A 18 2.50 -5.05 10.18
CA LEU A 18 2.93 -4.64 11.51
C LEU A 18 4.45 -4.75 11.70
N GLU A 19 5.03 -5.88 11.33
CA GLU A 19 6.47 -6.12 11.51
C GLU A 19 7.30 -5.10 10.73
N ARG A 20 6.94 -4.84 9.48
CA ARG A 20 7.61 -3.85 8.62
C ARG A 20 7.46 -2.44 9.21
N ALA A 21 6.24 -2.05 9.58
CA ALA A 21 5.96 -0.73 10.11
C ALA A 21 6.73 -0.46 11.41
N ARG A 22 6.82 -1.45 12.31
CA ARG A 22 7.63 -1.38 13.54
C ARG A 22 9.10 -1.22 13.23
N LYS A 23 9.66 -2.01 12.32
CA LYS A 23 11.06 -1.89 11.93
C LYS A 23 11.41 -0.50 11.37
N ASP A 24 10.53 0.05 10.53
CA ASP A 24 10.70 1.40 9.98
C ASP A 24 10.67 2.46 11.10
N PHE A 25 9.75 2.30 12.06
CA PHE A 25 9.63 3.19 13.22
C PHE A 25 10.87 3.10 14.12
N ASP A 26 11.27 1.88 14.51
CA ASP A 26 12.40 1.63 15.42
C ASP A 26 13.70 2.17 14.83
N THR A 27 13.89 2.03 13.51
CA THR A 27 15.03 2.60 12.79
C THR A 27 15.02 4.14 12.87
N ALA A 28 13.86 4.77 12.64
CA ALA A 28 13.74 6.22 12.72
C ALA A 28 13.95 6.73 14.16
N ALA A 29 13.44 6.00 15.17
CA ALA A 29 13.60 6.32 16.58
C ALA A 29 15.07 6.23 17.01
N ALA A 30 15.75 5.13 16.68
CA ALA A 30 17.16 4.92 17.04
C ALA A 30 18.09 5.97 16.43
N THR A 31 17.77 6.43 15.22
CA THR A 31 18.58 7.43 14.49
C THR A 31 18.16 8.87 14.76
N HIS A 32 17.07 9.09 15.51
CA HIS A 32 16.35 10.37 15.56
C HIS A 32 16.11 10.94 14.14
N GLY A 33 15.86 10.04 13.19
CA GLY A 33 15.80 10.31 11.77
C GLY A 33 14.39 10.59 11.27
N ARG A 34 14.24 10.52 9.94
CA ARG A 34 12.93 10.60 9.29
C ARG A 34 12.26 9.23 9.27
N TYR A 35 11.04 9.16 9.78
CA TYR A 35 10.14 8.03 9.62
C TYR A 35 9.36 8.16 8.31
N SER A 36 9.30 7.08 7.54
CA SER A 36 8.62 7.02 6.25
C SER A 36 8.10 5.61 6.04
N SER A 37 6.78 5.41 6.09
CA SER A 37 6.19 4.11 5.84
C SER A 37 4.87 4.23 5.06
N GLN A 38 4.40 3.11 4.54
CA GLN A 38 3.07 2.97 3.97
C GLN A 38 2.55 1.59 4.38
N TYR A 39 1.38 1.55 5.01
CA TYR A 39 0.81 0.34 5.59
C TYR A 39 -0.72 0.45 5.63
N ARG A 40 -1.37 -0.67 5.90
CA ARG A 40 -2.81 -0.74 6.08
C ARG A 40 -3.17 -0.55 7.54
N LEU A 41 -4.20 0.26 7.79
CA LEU A 41 -4.92 0.29 9.05
C LEU A 41 -6.11 -0.67 8.97
N LEU A 42 -6.34 -1.43 10.04
CA LEU A 42 -7.55 -2.22 10.24
C LEU A 42 -8.44 -1.49 11.23
N LEU A 43 -9.54 -0.91 10.74
CA LEU A 43 -10.49 -0.19 11.58
C LEU A 43 -11.37 -1.15 12.39
N PRO A 44 -12.00 -0.69 13.49
CA PRO A 44 -12.87 -1.55 14.32
C PRO A 44 -14.05 -2.18 13.59
N ASP A 45 -14.51 -1.57 12.49
CA ASP A 45 -15.58 -2.10 11.62
C ASP A 45 -15.08 -3.12 10.59
N GLY A 46 -13.78 -3.44 10.59
CA GLY A 46 -13.13 -4.33 9.62
C GLY A 46 -12.69 -3.64 8.34
N THR A 47 -12.97 -2.34 8.16
CA THR A 47 -12.54 -1.58 6.98
C THR A 47 -11.03 -1.44 6.98
N ILE A 48 -10.42 -1.66 5.80
CA ILE A 48 -9.00 -1.43 5.58
C ILE A 48 -8.79 -0.05 4.97
N ARG A 49 -7.88 0.74 5.53
CA ARG A 49 -7.39 1.98 4.92
C ARG A 49 -5.91 1.90 4.65
N HIS A 50 -5.48 2.34 3.47
CA HIS A 50 -4.06 2.50 3.18
C HIS A 50 -3.63 3.88 3.64
N VAL A 51 -2.61 3.94 4.48
CA VAL A 51 -2.03 5.21 4.93
C VAL A 51 -0.59 5.30 4.50
N ARG A 52 -0.18 6.49 4.06
CA ARG A 52 1.21 6.86 3.87
C ARG A 52 1.61 7.80 4.99
N THR A 53 2.71 7.51 5.67
CA THR A 53 3.16 8.30 6.81
C THR A 53 4.53 8.90 6.55
N ARG A 54 4.71 10.14 7.00
CA ARG A 54 6.01 10.81 7.07
C ARG A 54 6.10 11.53 8.41
N ALA A 55 7.13 11.23 9.19
CA ALA A 55 7.37 11.89 10.46
C ALA A 55 8.86 12.12 10.69
N GLY A 56 9.19 12.94 11.67
CA GLY A 56 10.55 13.14 12.16
C GLY A 56 10.55 13.28 13.68
N PHE A 57 11.70 13.00 14.28
CA PHE A 57 11.91 13.23 15.70
C PHE A 57 12.40 14.67 15.92
N LEU A 58 11.73 15.38 16.82
CA LEU A 58 12.14 16.68 17.32
C LEU A 58 12.66 16.50 18.74
N GLN A 59 13.88 16.96 18.98
CA GLN A 59 14.41 17.05 20.33
C GLN A 59 13.93 18.37 20.95
N ASP A 60 13.07 18.26 21.96
CA ASP A 60 12.60 19.40 22.76
C ASP A 60 13.56 19.64 23.94
N ALA A 61 13.38 20.72 24.69
CA ALA A 61 14.18 21.03 25.89
C ALA A 61 14.00 20.02 27.06
N GLY A 62 13.18 18.99 26.88
CA GLY A 62 13.05 17.85 27.79
C GLY A 62 13.75 16.60 27.27
N ASP A 63 14.02 15.64 28.16
CA ASP A 63 14.81 14.43 27.88
C ASP A 63 14.16 13.42 26.91
N THR A 64 12.90 13.63 26.49
CA THR A 64 12.18 12.69 25.62
C THR A 64 11.94 13.28 24.22
N PRO A 65 12.53 12.71 23.16
CA PRO A 65 12.25 13.07 21.78
C PRO A 65 10.77 12.92 21.44
N LYS A 66 10.21 13.91 20.75
CA LYS A 66 8.81 13.88 20.27
C LYS A 66 8.80 13.56 18.78
N MET A 67 7.92 12.68 18.34
CA MET A 67 7.71 12.43 16.91
C MET A 67 6.58 13.33 16.39
N ILE A 68 6.83 14.04 15.30
CA ILE A 68 5.83 14.88 14.63
C ILE A 68 5.80 14.49 13.15
N GLY A 69 4.59 14.30 12.62
CA GLY A 69 4.41 13.87 11.24
C GLY A 69 3.00 14.08 10.73
N ALA A 70 2.81 13.64 9.50
CA ALA A 70 1.52 13.59 8.82
C ALA A 70 1.25 12.19 8.28
N GLU A 71 -0.02 11.84 8.27
CA GLU A 71 -0.55 10.61 7.67
C GLU A 71 -1.55 11.00 6.59
N TRP A 72 -1.36 10.47 5.39
CA TRP A 72 -2.28 10.65 4.27
C TRP A 72 -3.03 9.35 4.05
N ASP A 73 -4.36 9.43 4.02
CA ASP A 73 -5.20 8.35 3.50
C ASP A 73 -4.98 8.27 1.98
N VAL A 74 -4.40 7.17 1.52
CA VAL A 74 -4.10 6.89 0.11
C VAL A 74 -4.92 5.70 -0.39
N THR A 75 -6.01 5.36 0.29
CA THR A 75 -6.85 4.20 -0.04
C THR A 75 -7.42 4.31 -1.45
N SER A 76 -7.96 5.47 -1.82
CA SER A 76 -8.50 5.72 -3.18
C SER A 76 -7.45 5.48 -4.26
N ASP A 77 -6.24 5.98 -4.04
CA ASP A 77 -5.16 5.94 -5.03
C ASP A 77 -4.65 4.51 -5.22
N VAL A 78 -4.48 3.78 -4.11
CA VAL A 78 -4.08 2.37 -4.14
C VAL A 78 -5.13 1.53 -4.86
N LEU A 79 -6.40 1.64 -4.47
CA LEU A 79 -7.49 0.86 -5.07
C LEU A 79 -7.67 1.19 -6.56
N LEU A 80 -7.56 2.46 -6.93
CA LEU A 80 -7.63 2.87 -8.33
C LEU A 80 -6.50 2.25 -9.14
N ASN A 81 -5.27 2.30 -8.63
CA ASN A 81 -4.11 1.72 -9.31
C ASN A 81 -4.22 0.18 -9.43
N GLU A 82 -4.65 -0.51 -8.38
CA GLU A 82 -4.89 -1.95 -8.41
C GLU A 82 -5.96 -2.34 -9.43
N ASN A 83 -7.05 -1.58 -9.50
CA ASN A 83 -8.10 -1.79 -10.49
C ASN A 83 -7.58 -1.56 -11.92
N LEU A 84 -6.81 -0.50 -12.15
CA LEU A 84 -6.22 -0.21 -13.46
C LEU A 84 -5.29 -1.34 -13.91
N VAL A 85 -4.45 -1.86 -13.01
CA VAL A 85 -3.55 -2.98 -13.31
C VAL A 85 -4.35 -4.24 -13.64
N ARG A 86 -5.40 -4.55 -12.86
CA ARG A 86 -6.26 -5.71 -13.09
C ARG A 86 -6.99 -5.63 -14.44
N GLU A 87 -7.59 -4.48 -14.75
CA GLU A 87 -8.30 -4.28 -16.01
C GLU A 87 -7.36 -4.36 -17.22
N ARG A 88 -6.15 -3.80 -17.10
CA ARG A 88 -5.12 -3.92 -18.13
C ARG A 88 -4.76 -5.38 -18.40
N GLN A 89 -4.50 -6.16 -17.35
CA GLN A 89 -4.16 -7.58 -17.48
C GLN A 89 -5.30 -8.38 -18.13
N LEU A 90 -6.54 -8.10 -17.75
CA LEU A 90 -7.72 -8.75 -18.35
C LEU A 90 -7.85 -8.41 -19.84
N SER A 91 -7.65 -7.14 -20.20
CA SER A 91 -7.68 -6.68 -21.59
C SER A 91 -6.58 -7.33 -22.43
N GLU A 92 -5.35 -7.40 -21.91
CA GLU A 92 -4.22 -8.05 -22.57
C GLU A 92 -4.47 -9.54 -22.81
N SER A 93 -5.02 -10.25 -21.82
CA SER A 93 -5.41 -11.67 -21.97
C SER A 93 -6.45 -11.88 -23.07
N LYS A 94 -7.52 -11.07 -23.06
CA LYS A 94 -8.59 -11.16 -24.07
C LYS A 94 -8.08 -10.87 -25.47
N ASN A 95 -7.21 -9.87 -25.61
CA ASN A 95 -6.61 -9.53 -26.90
C ASN A 95 -5.74 -10.68 -27.43
N ALA A 96 -4.93 -11.30 -26.58
CA ALA A 96 -4.11 -12.46 -26.97
C ALA A 96 -4.96 -13.67 -27.41
N GLU A 97 -6.08 -13.93 -26.72
CA GLU A 97 -7.04 -14.96 -27.11
C GLU A 97 -7.68 -14.68 -28.46
N LEU A 98 -8.11 -13.43 -28.70
CA LEU A 98 -8.71 -13.01 -29.97
C LEU A 98 -7.73 -13.14 -31.15
N GLU A 99 -6.48 -12.70 -30.97
CA GLU A 99 -5.45 -12.85 -32.01
C GLU A 99 -5.17 -14.33 -32.32
N THR A 100 -5.15 -15.18 -31.30
CA THR A 100 -4.99 -16.63 -31.48
C THR A 100 -6.17 -17.23 -32.24
N ALA A 101 -7.41 -16.84 -31.91
CA ALA A 101 -8.60 -17.32 -32.59
C ALA A 101 -8.64 -16.86 -34.05
N LYS A 102 -8.29 -15.60 -34.32
CA LYS A 102 -8.22 -15.03 -35.67
C LYS A 102 -7.20 -15.74 -36.54
N ALA A 103 -5.98 -15.97 -36.04
CA ALA A 103 -4.93 -16.67 -36.78
C ALA A 103 -5.35 -18.11 -37.15
N ARG A 104 -6.10 -18.80 -36.27
CA ARG A 104 -6.65 -20.13 -36.58
C ARG A 104 -7.67 -20.09 -37.69
N ILE A 105 -8.59 -19.10 -37.67
CA ILE A 105 -9.62 -18.95 -38.70
C ILE A 105 -8.97 -18.67 -40.07
N GLU A 106 -8.00 -17.78 -40.12
CA GLU A 106 -7.27 -17.46 -41.37
C GLU A 106 -6.51 -18.67 -41.92
N HIS A 107 -5.85 -19.45 -41.05
CA HIS A 107 -5.16 -20.67 -41.46
C HIS A 107 -6.12 -21.73 -42.03
N VAL A 108 -7.27 -21.96 -41.40
CA VAL A 108 -8.27 -22.91 -41.92
C VAL A 108 -8.79 -22.46 -43.28
N ALA A 109 -9.11 -21.17 -43.43
CA ALA A 109 -9.65 -20.63 -44.68
C ALA A 109 -8.68 -20.74 -45.87
N LEU A 110 -7.37 -20.63 -45.66
CA LEU A 110 -6.37 -20.77 -46.73
C LEU A 110 -6.15 -22.22 -47.19
N HIS A 111 -6.46 -23.21 -46.34
CA HIS A 111 -6.18 -24.62 -46.62
C HIS A 111 -7.40 -25.41 -47.14
N ASP A 112 -8.60 -24.85 -47.08
CA ASP A 112 -9.85 -25.45 -47.59
C ASP A 112 -10.14 -25.11 -49.09
N SER A 113 -9.19 -24.47 -49.81
CA SER A 113 -9.28 -24.18 -51.26
C SER A 113 -8.39 -25.10 -52.09
#